data_AF-A0A8I1USM7-F1
#
_entry.id   AF-A0A8I1USM7-F1
#
_cell.length_a   1.000
_cell.length_b   1.000
_cell.length_c   1.000
_cell.angle_alpha   90.00
_cell.angle_beta   90.00
_cell.angle_gamma   90.00
#
_symmetry.space_group_name_H-M   'P 1'
#
loop_
_entity.id
_entity.type
_entity.pdbx_description
1 polymer ?
#
loop_
_entity_poly.entity_id
_entity_poly.type
_entity_poly.pdbx_seq_one_letter_code
_entity_poly.pdbx_strand_id
1 'polypeptide(L)'
;MATYLRMGFVSVFILCLAGCGVFRSKADIALQKTPGYQNGYQDGCASANAENASMRGSERRDSAQFTTDRAYRNGWQSGFSACRSNLSPTAGNQRGPIPDPVPGHR
;
A
#
# COMPACT_ATOMS: atom_id res chain seq x y z
N MET A 1 23.62 25.59 29.10
CA MET A 1 22.36 26.14 28.52
C MET A 1 22.26 25.93 27.01
N ALA A 2 23.28 26.25 26.19
CA ALA A 2 23.22 26.09 24.72
C ALA A 2 23.03 24.64 24.21
N THR A 3 23.54 23.64 24.93
CA THR A 3 23.35 22.20 24.62
C THR A 3 21.91 21.73 24.85
N TYR A 4 21.23 22.24 25.88
CA TYR A 4 19.82 21.96 26.15
C TYR A 4 18.90 22.61 25.11
N LEU A 5 19.26 23.82 24.65
CA LEU A 5 18.53 24.50 23.56
C LEU A 5 18.65 23.73 22.24
N ARG A 6 19.85 23.21 21.94
CA ARG A 6 20.11 22.35 20.77
C ARG A 6 19.38 21.00 20.87
N MET A 7 19.40 20.34 22.02
CA MET A 7 18.66 19.09 22.24
C MET A 7 17.15 19.29 22.14
N GLY A 8 16.61 20.40 22.67
CA GLY A 8 15.20 20.74 22.53
C GLY A 8 14.77 20.92 21.07
N PHE A 9 15.61 21.59 20.26
CA PHE A 9 15.33 21.79 18.84
C PHE A 9 15.35 20.47 18.06
N VAL A 10 16.30 19.58 18.36
CA VAL A 10 16.37 18.23 17.75
C VAL A 10 15.14 17.39 18.11
N SER A 11 14.70 17.41 19.37
CA SER A 11 13.49 16.69 19.80
C SER A 11 12.21 17.18 19.12
N VAL A 12 12.05 18.49 18.94
CA VAL A 12 10.90 19.07 18.21
C VAL A 12 10.93 18.66 16.74
N PHE A 13 12.11 18.69 16.11
CA PHE A 13 12.27 18.31 14.70
C PHE A 13 11.92 16.83 14.46
N ILE A 14 12.33 15.93 15.37
CA ILE A 14 11.98 14.51 15.33
C ILE A 14 10.47 14.30 15.50
N LEU A 15 9.81 15.03 16.41
CA LEU A 15 8.35 14.95 16.57
C LEU A 15 7.60 15.42 15.31
N CYS A 16 8.05 16.48 14.64
CA CYS A 16 7.44 16.95 13.40
C CYS A 16 7.58 15.92 12.26
N LEU A 17 8.70 15.21 12.19
CA LEU A 17 8.92 14.16 11.17
C LEU A 17 8.10 12.89 11.45
N ALA A 18 7.78 12.59 12.72
CA ALA A 18 6.96 11.45 13.08
C ALA A 18 5.45 11.63 12.79
N GLY A 19 4.99 12.87 12.53
CA GLY A 19 3.57 13.18 12.31
C GLY A 19 2.95 12.49 11.09
N CYS A 20 3.74 12.16 10.05
CA CYS A 20 3.21 11.63 8.79
C CYS A 20 2.49 10.27 8.91
N GLY A 21 2.75 9.49 9.97
CA GLY A 21 2.10 8.18 10.19
C GLY A 21 1.00 8.19 11.27
N VAL A 22 0.95 9.24 12.11
CA VAL A 22 0.10 9.27 13.31
C VAL A 22 -1.33 9.70 12.98
N PHE A 23 -1.56 10.41 11.88
CA PHE A 23 -2.89 10.89 11.46
C PHE A 23 -3.74 9.82 10.75
N ARG A 24 -3.63 8.54 11.13
CA ARG A 24 -4.65 7.57 10.71
C ARG A 24 -5.94 7.92 11.43
N SER A 25 -6.86 8.56 10.72
CA SER A 25 -8.06 9.11 11.33
C SER A 25 -8.96 7.98 11.84
N LYS A 26 -9.69 8.22 12.93
CA LYS A 26 -10.72 7.29 13.42
C LYS A 26 -11.75 6.97 12.33
N ALA A 27 -12.01 7.93 11.45
CA ALA A 27 -12.89 7.80 10.29
C ALA A 27 -12.35 6.78 9.28
N ASP A 28 -11.04 6.74 9.01
CA ASP A 28 -10.45 5.75 8.11
C ASP A 28 -10.52 4.33 8.70
N ILE A 29 -10.34 4.19 10.01
CA ILE A 29 -10.51 2.90 10.70
C ILE A 29 -11.97 2.43 10.63
N ALA A 30 -12.93 3.34 10.82
CA ALA A 30 -14.35 3.02 10.69
C ALA A 30 -14.70 2.61 9.26
N LEU A 31 -14.13 3.29 8.25
CA LEU A 31 -14.34 2.98 6.84
C LEU A 31 -13.92 1.54 6.51
N GLN A 32 -12.80 1.07 7.07
CA GLN A 32 -12.29 -0.29 6.85
C GLN A 32 -13.22 -1.39 7.35
N LYS A 33 -14.10 -1.08 8.31
CA LYS A 33 -15.08 -2.02 8.86
C LYS A 33 -16.36 -2.11 8.05
N THR A 34 -16.55 -1.22 7.06
CA THR A 34 -17.75 -1.23 6.23
C THR A 34 -17.72 -2.40 5.22
N PRO A 35 -18.88 -2.97 4.86
CA PRO A 35 -18.95 -4.04 3.87
C PRO A 35 -18.48 -3.58 2.49
N GLY A 36 -18.74 -2.32 2.11
CA GLY A 36 -18.25 -1.74 0.86
C GLY A 36 -16.73 -1.79 0.75
N TYR A 37 -16.02 -1.43 1.83
CA TYR A 37 -14.56 -1.53 1.88
C TYR A 37 -14.06 -2.98 1.74
N GLN A 38 -14.70 -3.94 2.41
CA GLN A 38 -14.31 -5.35 2.34
C GLN A 38 -14.50 -5.94 0.94
N ASN A 39 -15.65 -5.66 0.31
CA ASN A 39 -15.93 -6.07 -1.07
C ASN A 39 -14.90 -5.45 -2.02
N GLY A 40 -14.67 -4.14 -1.90
CA GLY A 40 -13.66 -3.44 -2.69
C GLY A 40 -12.27 -4.05 -2.50
N TYR A 41 -11.87 -4.39 -1.27
CA TYR A 41 -10.58 -5.01 -0.99
C TYR A 41 -10.40 -6.36 -1.69
N GLN A 42 -11.43 -7.22 -1.67
CA GLN A 42 -11.40 -8.51 -2.37
C GLN A 42 -11.30 -8.33 -3.88
N ASP A 43 -12.11 -7.46 -4.46
CA ASP A 43 -12.09 -7.16 -5.90
C ASP A 43 -10.76 -6.52 -6.33
N GLY A 44 -10.18 -5.67 -5.49
CA GLY A 44 -8.87 -5.06 -5.69
C GLY A 44 -7.77 -6.11 -5.71
N CYS A 45 -7.81 -7.05 -4.77
CA CYS A 45 -6.89 -8.18 -4.74
C CYS A 45 -7.02 -9.07 -5.97
N ALA A 46 -8.25 -9.43 -6.37
CA ALA A 46 -8.51 -10.21 -7.57
C ALA A 46 -8.02 -9.48 -8.84
N SER A 47 -8.18 -8.15 -8.89
CA SER A 47 -7.69 -7.30 -9.98
C SER A 47 -6.16 -7.26 -10.06
N ALA A 48 -5.46 -7.36 -8.92
CA ALA A 48 -3.99 -7.40 -8.90
C ALA A 48 -3.41 -8.72 -9.43
N ASN A 49 -4.18 -9.82 -9.34
CA ASN A 49 -3.79 -11.15 -9.83
C ASN A 49 -4.13 -11.38 -11.32
N ALA A 50 -4.76 -10.42 -12.00
CA ALA A 50 -5.09 -10.55 -13.41
C ALA A 50 -3.82 -10.45 -14.29
N GLU A 51 -3.80 -11.17 -15.42
CA GLU A 51 -2.67 -11.20 -16.35
C GLU A 51 -2.32 -9.79 -16.88
N ASN A 52 -3.33 -8.93 -17.03
CA ASN A 52 -3.19 -7.52 -17.42
C ASN A 52 -3.48 -6.55 -16.26
N ALA A 53 -3.07 -6.90 -15.03
CA ALA A 53 -3.33 -6.10 -13.83
C ALA A 53 -2.80 -4.67 -13.94
N SER A 54 -3.70 -3.72 -14.20
CA SER A 54 -3.37 -2.30 -14.24
C SER A 54 -4.28 -1.50 -13.32
N MET A 55 -3.76 -0.42 -12.75
CA MET A 55 -4.57 0.45 -11.88
C MET A 55 -5.68 1.17 -12.68
N ARG A 56 -5.51 1.27 -14.01
CA ARG A 56 -6.41 1.97 -14.93
C ARG A 56 -7.44 1.04 -15.55
N GLY A 57 -7.03 -0.13 -16.00
CA GLY A 57 -7.87 -1.20 -16.53
C GLY A 57 -7.97 -2.33 -15.50
N SER A 58 -9.14 -2.46 -14.89
CA SER A 58 -9.40 -3.48 -13.87
C SER A 58 -10.65 -4.24 -14.24
N GLU A 59 -10.45 -5.39 -14.89
CA GLU A 59 -11.50 -6.27 -15.41
C GLU A 59 -12.41 -6.83 -14.31
N ARG A 60 -11.94 -6.85 -13.06
CA ARG A 60 -12.65 -7.41 -11.89
C ARG A 60 -13.22 -6.33 -10.95
N ARG A 61 -13.18 -5.05 -11.34
CA ARG A 61 -13.68 -3.94 -10.52
C ARG A 61 -15.13 -3.60 -10.86
N ASP A 62 -15.99 -3.53 -9.85
CA ASP A 62 -17.34 -3.01 -10.01
C ASP A 62 -17.28 -1.50 -10.30
N SER A 63 -17.62 -1.11 -11.53
CA SER A 63 -17.52 0.27 -11.99
C SER A 63 -18.56 1.19 -11.34
N ALA A 64 -19.73 0.67 -10.99
CA ALA A 64 -20.78 1.44 -10.34
C ALA A 64 -20.34 1.74 -8.89
N GLN A 65 -20.01 0.70 -8.13
CA GLN A 65 -19.55 0.86 -6.74
C GLN A 65 -18.26 1.65 -6.64
N PHE A 66 -17.32 1.50 -7.59
CA PHE A 66 -16.10 2.30 -7.59
C PHE A 66 -16.35 3.80 -7.75
N THR A 67 -17.40 4.17 -8.47
CA THR A 67 -17.80 5.57 -8.65
C THR A 67 -18.60 6.08 -7.47
N THR A 68 -19.62 5.33 -7.02
CA THR A 68 -20.61 5.79 -6.06
C THR A 68 -20.20 5.59 -4.60
N ASP A 69 -19.41 4.56 -4.30
CA ASP A 69 -19.02 4.21 -2.93
C ASP A 69 -17.53 4.50 -2.67
N ARG A 70 -17.29 5.48 -1.79
CA ARG A 70 -15.93 5.84 -1.34
C ARG A 70 -15.26 4.70 -0.57
N ALA A 71 -16.01 3.95 0.22
CA ALA A 71 -15.47 2.83 0.99
C ALA A 71 -14.98 1.73 0.05
N TYR A 72 -15.81 1.34 -0.92
CA TYR A 72 -15.43 0.39 -1.98
C TYR A 72 -14.18 0.85 -2.73
N ARG A 73 -14.15 2.10 -3.19
CA ARG A 73 -12.98 2.64 -3.91
C ARG A 73 -11.69 2.59 -3.09
N ASN A 74 -11.74 2.98 -1.82
CA ASN A 74 -10.59 2.93 -0.92
C ASN A 74 -10.16 1.48 -0.62
N GLY A 75 -11.13 0.58 -0.44
CA GLY A 75 -10.89 -0.85 -0.28
C GLY A 75 -10.19 -1.44 -1.50
N TRP A 76 -10.68 -1.13 -2.69
CA TRP A 76 -10.12 -1.60 -3.96
C TRP A 76 -8.67 -1.16 -4.18
N GLN A 77 -8.35 0.12 -3.95
CA GLN A 77 -6.97 0.60 -4.04
C GLN A 77 -6.05 -0.08 -3.02
N SER A 78 -6.54 -0.24 -1.79
CA SER A 78 -5.80 -0.91 -0.72
C SER A 78 -5.53 -2.38 -1.05
N GLY A 79 -6.54 -3.12 -1.49
CA GLY A 79 -6.41 -4.53 -1.88
C GLY A 79 -5.53 -4.74 -3.11
N PHE A 80 -5.66 -3.87 -4.12
CA PHE A 80 -4.83 -3.93 -5.32
C PHE A 80 -3.34 -3.74 -4.99
N SER A 81 -3.01 -2.72 -4.19
CA SER A 81 -1.63 -2.47 -3.79
C SER A 81 -1.07 -3.57 -2.87
N ALA A 82 -1.87 -4.07 -1.93
CA ALA A 82 -1.48 -5.14 -1.02
C ALA A 82 -1.17 -6.43 -1.78
N CYS A 83 -2.10 -6.91 -2.62
CA CYS A 83 -1.93 -8.17 -3.32
C CYS A 83 -0.93 -8.09 -4.48
N ARG A 84 -0.78 -6.93 -5.12
CA ARG A 84 0.29 -6.71 -6.11
C ARG A 84 1.68 -6.77 -5.48
N SER A 85 1.82 -6.29 -4.25
CA SER A 85 3.08 -6.39 -3.50
C SER A 85 3.39 -7.83 -3.09
N ASN A 86 2.36 -8.63 -2.80
CA ASN A 86 2.49 -10.06 -2.50
C ASN A 86 2.75 -10.94 -3.75
N LEU A 87 2.43 -10.44 -4.94
CA LEU A 87 2.74 -11.09 -6.23
C LEU A 87 4.17 -10.85 -6.70
N SER A 88 4.92 -9.95 -6.06
CA SER A 88 6.38 -10.01 -6.13
C SER A 88 6.81 -11.20 -5.26
N PRO A 89 7.46 -12.24 -5.80
CA PRO A 89 8.06 -13.31 -5.00
C PRO A 89 9.19 -12.81 -4.09
N THR A 90 9.36 -11.49 -3.92
CA THR A 90 10.44 -10.88 -3.18
C THR A 90 9.99 -9.68 -2.35
N ALA A 91 8.86 -9.77 -1.66
CA ALA A 91 8.57 -8.90 -0.51
C ALA A 91 9.21 -9.42 0.79
N GLY A 92 10.39 -10.02 0.66
CA GLY A 92 11.28 -10.40 1.75
C GLY A 92 12.69 -10.50 1.18
N ASN A 93 13.52 -9.50 1.46
CA ASN A 93 14.98 -9.60 1.33
C ASN A 93 15.59 -9.54 -0.10
N GLN A 94 15.45 -8.42 -0.82
CA GLN A 94 16.34 -8.12 -1.96
C GLN A 94 17.67 -7.48 -1.50
N ARG A 95 18.56 -8.33 -0.98
CA ARG A 95 20.03 -8.21 -1.09
C ARG A 95 20.60 -9.56 -1.53
N GLY A 96 20.03 -10.12 -2.59
CA GLY A 96 20.59 -11.28 -3.29
C GLY A 96 21.41 -10.81 -4.49
N PRO A 97 22.56 -11.44 -4.82
CA PRO A 97 23.30 -11.16 -6.04
C PRO A 97 22.40 -11.36 -7.27
N ILE A 98 22.59 -10.50 -8.28
CA ILE A 98 21.94 -10.58 -9.59
C ILE A 98 22.22 -11.98 -10.17
N PRO A 99 21.20 -12.77 -10.55
CA PRO A 99 21.42 -14.05 -11.21
C PRO A 99 22.12 -13.83 -12.55
N ASP A 100 23.24 -14.52 -12.77
CA ASP A 100 24.01 -14.45 -14.00
C ASP A 100 23.17 -14.94 -15.20
N PRO A 101 23.08 -14.18 -16.31
CA PRO A 101 22.17 -14.47 -17.41
C PRO A 101 22.71 -15.52 -18.41
N VAL A 102 23.77 -16.28 -18.08
CA VAL A 102 24.44 -17.14 -19.07
C VAL A 102 24.37 -18.62 -18.67
N PRO A 103 23.51 -19.43 -19.31
CA PRO A 103 23.51 -20.87 -19.14
C PRO A 103 24.60 -21.51 -20.01
N GLY A 104 25.60 -22.12 -19.38
CA GLY A 104 26.40 -23.20 -19.96
C GLY A 104 27.59 -22.77 -20.84
N HIS A 105 28.80 -22.90 -20.28
CA HIS A 105 30.01 -23.13 -21.05
C HIS A 105 30.61 -24.45 -20.58
N ARG A 106 30.77 -25.40 -21.51
CA ARG A 106 31.61 -26.59 -21.34
C ARG A 106 33.08 -26.18 -21.30
#